data_AF-A0A076LHF8-F1
#
_entry.id   AF-A0A076LHF8-F1
#
_cell.length_a   1.000
_cell.length_b   1.000
_cell.length_c   1.000
_cell.angle_alpha   90.00
_cell.angle_beta   90.00
_cell.angle_gamma   90.00
#
_symmetry.space_group_name_H-M   'P 1'
#
loop_
_entity.id
_entity.type
_entity.pdbx_description
1 polymer ?
#
loop_
_entity_poly.entity_id
_entity_poly.type
_entity_poly.pdbx_seq_one_letter_code
_entity_poly.pdbx_strand_id
1 'polypeptide(L)'
;MEVIIKAKVKPTEDKYKVKKAILNIFPRAKLNFIKEDNEFGKWEGKTKNVEKLKELLRSQAILDAARMVLEKGMTENATKFYLNKQAAYVGAVNFDIDTHGGIFVKIIADENEDIMKIIKDIAPRTKGGVIINEDELEEEEKEESEEAKEEQKEENSLKIKVIDNTSGG
;
A
#
# COMPACT_ATOMS: atom_id res chain seq x y z
N MET A 1 -1.63 -5.60 -14.08
CA MET A 1 -2.48 -4.80 -13.16
C MET A 1 -3.40 -3.80 -13.86
N GLU A 2 -4.52 -3.45 -13.20
CA GLU A 2 -5.43 -2.34 -13.56
C GLU A 2 -5.74 -1.46 -12.33
N VAL A 3 -5.79 -0.14 -12.51
CA VAL A 3 -6.15 0.84 -11.48
C VAL A 3 -7.50 1.44 -11.83
N ILE A 4 -8.46 1.33 -10.92
CA ILE A 4 -9.78 1.95 -10.99
C ILE A 4 -9.80 3.20 -10.12
N ILE A 5 -10.26 4.31 -10.68
CA ILE A 5 -10.32 5.61 -10.01
C ILE A 5 -11.77 6.11 -10.02
N LYS A 6 -12.26 6.56 -8.87
CA LYS A 6 -13.57 7.21 -8.74
C LYS A 6 -13.48 8.43 -7.85
N ALA A 7 -14.06 9.55 -8.28
CA ALA A 7 -14.17 10.74 -7.45
C ALA A 7 -15.51 11.44 -7.69
N LYS A 8 -16.27 11.66 -6.62
CA LYS A 8 -17.49 12.48 -6.68
C LYS A 8 -17.14 13.95 -6.85
N VAL A 9 -18.02 14.66 -7.55
CA VAL A 9 -18.01 16.10 -7.76
C VAL A 9 -19.31 16.63 -7.16
N LYS A 10 -19.20 17.35 -6.04
CA LYS A 10 -20.33 18.04 -5.41
C LYS A 10 -20.76 19.25 -6.25
N PRO A 11 -22.00 19.77 -6.08
CA PRO A 11 -22.48 20.92 -6.85
C PRO A 11 -21.60 22.17 -6.76
N THR A 12 -20.94 22.37 -5.62
CA THR A 12 -20.04 23.51 -5.38
C THR A 12 -18.61 23.30 -5.90
N GLU A 13 -18.29 22.11 -6.42
CA GLU A 13 -16.96 21.80 -6.95
C GLU A 13 -16.87 22.03 -8.45
N ASP A 14 -15.71 22.50 -8.91
CA ASP A 14 -15.39 22.53 -10.32
C ASP A 14 -14.93 21.13 -10.77
N LYS A 15 -15.73 20.49 -11.64
CA LYS A 15 -15.43 19.16 -12.20
C LYS A 15 -14.05 19.08 -12.85
N TYR A 16 -13.54 20.15 -13.47
CA TYR A 16 -12.23 20.16 -14.12
C TYR A 16 -11.10 20.27 -13.10
N LYS A 17 -11.31 20.93 -11.96
CA LYS A 17 -10.36 20.90 -10.83
C LYS A 17 -10.26 19.51 -10.23
N VAL A 18 -11.40 18.81 -10.06
CA VAL A 18 -11.41 17.41 -9.62
C VAL A 18 -10.68 16.52 -10.64
N LYS A 19 -10.93 16.69 -11.94
CA LYS A 19 -10.21 15.99 -13.00
C LYS A 19 -8.70 16.24 -12.91
N LYS A 20 -8.28 17.49 -12.73
CA LYS A 20 -6.86 17.87 -12.57
C LYS A 20 -6.24 17.18 -11.36
N ALA A 21 -6.93 17.16 -10.21
CA ALA A 21 -6.44 16.48 -9.03
C ALA A 21 -6.17 14.99 -9.29
N ILE A 22 -7.08 14.30 -9.98
CA ILE A 22 -6.86 12.90 -10.39
C ILE A 22 -5.64 12.78 -11.30
N LEU A 23 -5.54 13.64 -12.33
CA LEU A 23 -4.47 13.57 -13.34
C LEU A 23 -3.09 13.98 -12.80
N ASN A 24 -3.02 14.76 -11.72
CA ASN A 24 -1.75 15.05 -11.05
C ASN A 24 -1.13 13.77 -10.45
N ILE A 25 -1.95 12.81 -10.02
CA ILE A 25 -1.49 11.54 -9.45
C ILE A 25 -1.46 10.42 -10.49
N PHE A 26 -2.43 10.41 -11.41
CA PHE A 26 -2.56 9.42 -12.48
C PHE A 26 -2.66 10.09 -13.86
N PRO A 27 -1.56 10.61 -14.42
CA PRO A 27 -1.58 11.40 -15.66
C PRO A 27 -2.11 10.65 -16.88
N ARG A 28 -1.98 9.31 -16.88
CA ARG A 28 -2.43 8.42 -17.95
C ARG A 28 -3.82 7.83 -17.71
N ALA A 29 -4.60 8.37 -16.77
CA ALA A 29 -5.96 7.92 -16.52
C ALA A 29 -6.91 8.35 -17.65
N LYS A 30 -7.63 7.36 -18.19
CA LYS A 30 -8.76 7.62 -19.09
C LYS A 30 -10.00 7.86 -18.23
N LEU A 31 -10.47 9.09 -18.20
CA LEU A 31 -11.54 9.55 -17.30
C LEU A 31 -12.82 9.88 -18.08
N ASN A 32 -13.94 9.34 -17.61
CA ASN A 32 -15.28 9.62 -18.07
C ASN A 32 -16.06 10.36 -16.98
N PHE A 33 -16.73 11.46 -17.34
CA PHE A 33 -17.58 12.19 -16.42
C PHE A 33 -19.02 11.72 -16.56
N ILE A 34 -19.62 11.37 -15.44
CA ILE A 34 -21.02 10.93 -15.36
C ILE A 34 -21.75 11.97 -14.52
N LYS A 35 -22.82 12.56 -15.08
CA LYS A 35 -23.73 13.40 -14.30
C LYS A 35 -24.62 12.51 -13.43
N GLU A 36 -24.84 12.92 -12.20
CA GLU A 36 -25.78 12.28 -11.26
C GLU A 36 -26.88 13.29 -10.90
N ASP A 37 -27.84 12.87 -10.09
CA ASP A 37 -28.96 13.72 -9.67
C ASP A 37 -28.50 14.90 -8.78
N ASN A 38 -29.36 15.91 -8.63
CA ASN A 38 -29.12 17.07 -7.76
C ASN A 38 -27.83 17.86 -8.06
N GLU A 39 -27.46 17.99 -9.33
CA GLU A 39 -26.23 18.67 -9.79
C GLU A 39 -24.91 18.01 -9.35
N PHE A 40 -24.97 16.78 -8.82
CA PHE A 40 -23.77 15.99 -8.58
C PHE A 40 -23.22 15.43 -9.88
N GLY A 41 -21.96 15.05 -9.82
CA GLY A 41 -21.37 14.17 -10.83
C GLY A 41 -20.27 13.32 -10.24
N LYS A 42 -19.66 12.50 -11.09
CA LYS A 42 -18.47 11.75 -10.74
C LYS A 42 -17.56 11.58 -11.94
N TRP A 43 -16.27 11.57 -11.64
CA TRP A 43 -15.28 11.03 -12.56
C TRP A 43 -15.08 9.56 -12.23
N GLU A 44 -15.17 8.72 -13.25
CA GLU A 44 -14.73 7.33 -13.20
C GLU A 44 -13.68 7.11 -14.27
N GLY A 45 -12.65 6.33 -13.97
CA GLY A 45 -11.64 6.04 -14.97
C GLY A 45 -10.72 4.93 -14.58
N LYS A 46 -9.83 4.62 -15.53
CA LYS A 46 -8.88 3.53 -15.40
C LYS A 46 -7.51 3.91 -15.92
N THR A 47 -6.47 3.29 -15.37
CA THR A 47 -5.11 3.31 -15.91
C THR A 47 -4.38 2.03 -15.55
N LYS A 48 -3.29 1.73 -16.26
CA LYS A 48 -2.31 0.70 -15.86
C LYS A 48 -1.02 1.31 -15.33
N ASN A 49 -0.97 2.63 -15.18
CA ASN A 49 0.25 3.36 -14.85
C ASN A 49 0.17 3.97 -13.45
N VAL A 50 1.13 3.62 -12.60
CA VAL A 50 1.29 4.12 -11.22
C VAL A 50 2.60 4.87 -11.01
N GLU A 51 3.36 5.16 -12.07
CA GLU A 51 4.69 5.76 -11.98
C GLU A 51 4.68 7.11 -11.25
N LYS A 52 3.70 7.97 -11.57
CA LYS A 52 3.62 9.27 -10.91
C LYS A 52 3.26 9.14 -9.43
N LEU A 53 2.41 8.17 -9.06
CA LEU A 53 2.16 7.85 -7.66
C LEU A 53 3.45 7.41 -6.97
N LYS A 54 4.20 6.46 -7.55
CA LYS A 54 5.48 5.96 -7.03
C LYS A 54 6.51 7.07 -6.82
N GLU A 55 6.63 7.98 -7.78
CA GLU A 55 7.48 9.17 -7.70
C GLU A 55 7.07 10.07 -6.52
N LEU A 56 5.77 10.37 -6.42
CA LEU A 56 5.23 11.24 -5.38
C LEU A 56 5.45 10.67 -3.98
N LEU A 57 5.20 9.36 -3.77
CA LEU A 57 5.45 8.70 -2.48
C LEU A 57 6.91 8.81 -2.02
N ARG A 58 7.86 8.65 -2.95
CA ARG A 58 9.30 8.79 -2.69
C ARG A 58 9.67 10.25 -2.40
N SER A 59 9.25 11.17 -3.27
CA SER A 59 9.58 12.60 -3.13
C SER A 59 9.04 13.23 -1.85
N GLN A 60 7.94 12.71 -1.32
CA GLN A 60 7.31 13.17 -0.07
C GLN A 60 7.79 12.40 1.16
N ALA A 61 8.66 11.39 1.00
CA ALA A 61 9.14 10.53 2.08
C ALA A 61 8.01 9.87 2.91
N ILE A 62 6.95 9.41 2.24
CA ILE A 62 5.75 8.80 2.87
C ILE A 62 5.57 7.32 2.53
N LEU A 63 6.66 6.62 2.18
CA LEU A 63 6.62 5.20 1.80
C LEU A 63 6.04 4.31 2.91
N ASP A 64 6.42 4.55 4.17
CA ASP A 64 5.94 3.74 5.30
C ASP A 64 4.42 3.91 5.50
N ALA A 65 3.92 5.15 5.41
CA ALA A 65 2.49 5.45 5.49
C ALA A 65 1.73 4.82 4.30
N ALA A 66 2.29 4.91 3.10
CA ALA A 66 1.71 4.29 1.91
C ALA A 66 1.64 2.77 2.05
N ARG A 67 2.72 2.14 2.52
CA ARG A 67 2.79 0.69 2.72
C ARG A 67 1.70 0.23 3.68
N MET A 68 1.59 0.88 4.84
CA MET A 68 0.55 0.59 5.82
C MET A 68 -0.86 0.71 5.25
N VAL A 69 -1.14 1.78 4.48
CA VAL A 69 -2.47 2.00 3.89
C VAL A 69 -2.80 0.95 2.83
N LEU A 70 -1.82 0.61 1.97
CA LEU A 70 -2.00 -0.38 0.90
C LEU A 70 -2.22 -1.79 1.47
N GLU A 71 -1.46 -2.19 2.49
CA GLU A 71 -1.67 -3.49 3.17
C GLU A 71 -3.02 -3.53 3.89
N LYS A 72 -3.39 -2.46 4.61
CA LYS A 72 -4.69 -2.38 5.31
C LYS A 72 -5.88 -2.44 4.35
N GLY A 73 -5.71 -1.89 3.14
CA GLY A 73 -6.71 -1.91 2.07
C GLY A 73 -6.74 -3.18 1.24
N MET A 74 -5.84 -4.13 1.51
CA MET A 74 -5.64 -5.31 0.70
C MET A 74 -6.77 -6.34 0.86
N THR A 75 -7.02 -7.04 -0.24
CA THR A 75 -7.84 -8.24 -0.41
C THR A 75 -7.03 -9.22 -1.28
N GLU A 76 -7.55 -10.42 -1.52
CA GLU A 76 -6.82 -11.49 -2.25
C GLU A 76 -6.12 -11.02 -3.54
N ASN A 77 -6.77 -10.23 -4.38
CA ASN A 77 -6.24 -9.80 -5.68
C ASN A 77 -6.25 -8.28 -5.90
N ALA A 78 -6.51 -7.49 -4.86
CA ALA A 78 -6.63 -6.05 -5.00
C ALA A 78 -6.33 -5.31 -3.70
N THR A 79 -5.92 -4.05 -3.80
CA THR A 79 -5.90 -3.11 -2.68
C THR A 79 -6.73 -1.87 -3.00
N LYS A 80 -7.37 -1.29 -1.99
CA LYS A 80 -8.18 -0.08 -2.12
C LYS A 80 -7.86 0.94 -1.04
N PHE A 81 -7.84 2.21 -1.42
CA PHE A 81 -7.57 3.32 -0.52
C PHE A 81 -8.21 4.60 -1.05
N TYR A 82 -8.13 5.65 -0.25
CA TYR A 82 -8.55 6.99 -0.64
C TYR A 82 -7.34 7.93 -0.66
N LEU A 83 -7.44 8.94 -1.52
CA LEU A 83 -6.53 10.07 -1.54
C LEU A 83 -7.32 11.34 -1.26
N ASN A 84 -6.71 12.25 -0.51
CA ASN A 84 -7.25 13.59 -0.27
C ASN A 84 -7.30 14.36 -1.61
N LYS A 85 -8.51 14.77 -2.02
CA LYS A 85 -8.73 15.41 -3.32
C LYS A 85 -8.09 16.80 -3.40
N GLN A 86 -7.99 17.51 -2.27
CA GLN A 86 -7.40 18.85 -2.20
C GLN A 86 -5.86 18.78 -2.25
N ALA A 87 -5.26 17.84 -1.53
CA ALA A 87 -3.82 17.56 -1.65
C ALA A 87 -3.45 17.15 -3.08
N ALA A 88 -4.25 16.26 -3.68
CA ALA A 88 -4.04 15.84 -5.06
C ALA A 88 -4.14 17.00 -6.06
N TYR A 89 -5.00 18.01 -5.81
CA TYR A 89 -5.10 19.19 -6.67
C TYR A 89 -3.81 20.00 -6.76
N VAL A 90 -3.03 20.06 -5.67
CA VAL A 90 -1.71 20.70 -5.63
C VAL A 90 -0.55 19.74 -5.92
N GLY A 91 -0.85 18.48 -6.28
CA GLY A 91 0.15 17.48 -6.67
C GLY A 91 0.79 16.72 -5.51
N ALA A 92 0.19 16.76 -4.31
CA ALA A 92 0.64 16.00 -3.15
C ALA A 92 -0.20 14.73 -2.94
N VAL A 93 0.39 13.74 -2.27
CA VAL A 93 -0.29 12.49 -1.90
C VAL A 93 -0.57 12.54 -0.40
N ASN A 94 -1.83 12.38 -0.03
CA ASN A 94 -2.26 12.29 1.35
C ASN A 94 -3.41 11.27 1.40
N PHE A 95 -3.37 10.35 2.36
CA PHE A 95 -4.29 9.21 2.46
C PHE A 95 -5.57 9.50 3.25
N ASP A 96 -5.75 10.71 3.79
CA ASP A 96 -6.98 11.12 4.44
C ASP A 96 -8.12 11.36 3.45
N ILE A 97 -9.35 11.18 3.92
CA ILE A 97 -10.55 11.51 3.17
C ILE A 97 -10.94 12.95 3.50
N ASP A 98 -10.87 13.85 2.51
CA ASP A 98 -11.32 15.23 2.70
C ASP A 98 -12.85 15.34 2.78
N THR A 99 -13.35 16.50 3.20
CA THR A 99 -14.79 16.78 3.37
C THR A 99 -15.62 16.62 2.08
N HIS A 100 -14.98 16.54 0.91
CA HIS A 100 -15.60 16.31 -0.38
C HIS A 100 -15.51 14.85 -0.86
N GLY A 101 -15.12 13.91 0.01
CA GLY A 101 -15.19 12.47 -0.21
C GLY A 101 -13.95 11.83 -0.83
N GLY A 102 -12.88 12.59 -1.07
CA GLY A 102 -11.63 12.07 -1.60
C GLY A 102 -11.70 11.53 -3.02
N ILE A 103 -10.60 10.90 -3.43
CA ILE A 103 -10.45 10.13 -4.65
C ILE A 103 -10.30 8.67 -4.22
N PHE A 104 -11.28 7.84 -4.57
CA PHE A 104 -11.20 6.40 -4.36
C PHE A 104 -10.28 5.77 -5.41
N VAL A 105 -9.36 4.94 -4.98
CA VAL A 105 -8.43 4.18 -5.83
C VAL A 105 -8.54 2.70 -5.47
N LYS A 106 -8.67 1.85 -6.49
CA LYS A 106 -8.55 0.40 -6.35
C LYS A 106 -7.54 -0.11 -7.36
N ILE A 107 -6.48 -0.75 -6.88
CA ILE A 107 -5.47 -1.41 -7.71
C ILE A 107 -5.81 -2.91 -7.70
N ILE A 108 -5.91 -3.50 -8.88
CA ILE A 108 -6.29 -4.90 -9.09
C ILE A 108 -5.13 -5.59 -9.81
N ALA A 109 -4.65 -6.69 -9.25
CA ALA A 109 -3.66 -7.55 -9.88
C ALA A 109 -4.30 -8.33 -11.04
N ASP A 110 -3.53 -8.56 -12.11
CA ASP A 110 -3.98 -9.47 -13.17
C ASP A 110 -3.86 -10.93 -12.66
N GLU A 111 -4.47 -11.91 -13.35
CA GLU A 111 -4.55 -13.31 -12.88
C GLU A 111 -3.19 -13.96 -12.55
N ASN A 112 -2.10 -13.49 -13.18
CA ASN A 112 -0.74 -14.01 -12.99
C ASN A 112 0.13 -13.10 -12.10
N GLU A 113 -0.44 -12.08 -11.48
CA GLU A 113 0.27 -11.15 -10.60
C GLU A 113 -0.16 -11.33 -9.14
N ASP A 114 0.80 -11.23 -8.23
CA ASP A 114 0.55 -11.18 -6.81
C ASP A 114 0.35 -9.72 -6.37
N ILE A 115 -0.77 -9.44 -5.70
CA ILE A 115 -1.07 -8.10 -5.19
C ILE A 115 -0.02 -7.61 -4.20
N MET A 116 0.58 -8.50 -3.39
CA MET A 116 1.64 -8.13 -2.46
C MET A 116 2.90 -7.69 -3.19
N LYS A 117 3.25 -8.32 -4.32
CA LYS A 117 4.38 -7.89 -5.16
C LYS A 117 4.13 -6.49 -5.74
N ILE A 118 2.90 -6.20 -6.16
CA ILE A 118 2.53 -4.86 -6.64
C ILE A 118 2.63 -3.82 -5.50
N ILE A 119 2.19 -4.17 -4.29
CA ILE A 119 2.31 -3.29 -3.12
C ILE A 119 3.78 -3.04 -2.77
N LYS A 120 4.62 -4.08 -2.75
CA LYS A 120 6.08 -3.99 -2.55
C LYS A 120 6.75 -3.08 -3.60
N ASP A 121 6.34 -3.18 -4.87
CA ASP A 121 6.85 -2.29 -5.93
C ASP A 121 6.42 -0.82 -5.76
N ILE A 122 5.16 -0.58 -5.37
CA ILE A 122 4.62 0.77 -5.20
C ILE A 122 5.21 1.44 -3.95
N ALA A 123 5.20 0.74 -2.82
CA ALA A 123 5.58 1.22 -1.50
C ALA A 123 6.49 0.18 -0.81
N PRO A 124 7.76 0.08 -1.22
CA PRO A 124 8.71 -0.77 -0.51
C PRO A 124 8.93 -0.26 0.91
N ARG A 125 9.25 -1.16 1.83
CA ARG A 125 9.62 -0.81 3.21
C ARG A 125 10.90 0.03 3.21
N THR A 126 11.02 0.85 4.24
CA THR A 126 12.22 1.65 4.47
C THR A 126 12.74 1.47 5.89
N LYS A 127 14.06 1.68 6.07
CA LYS A 127 14.71 1.79 7.38
C LYS A 127 15.45 3.13 7.41
N GLY A 128 15.00 4.05 8.26
CA GLY A 128 15.53 5.41 8.29
C GLY A 128 15.30 6.19 6.98
N GLY A 129 14.22 5.91 6.25
CA GLY A 129 13.89 6.56 4.97
C GLY A 129 14.62 6.01 3.74
N VAL A 130 15.45 4.98 3.91
CA VAL A 130 16.13 4.27 2.81
C VAL A 130 15.38 2.99 2.49
N ILE A 131 15.10 2.76 1.20
CA ILE A 131 14.44 1.53 0.73
C ILE A 131 15.33 0.31 1.03
N ILE A 132 14.71 -0.75 1.54
CA ILE A 132 15.40 -2.00 1.88
C ILE A 132 14.92 -3.14 0.98
N ASN A 133 15.75 -4.18 0.82
CA ASN A 133 15.31 -5.42 0.19
C ASN A 133 14.58 -6.26 1.24
N GLU A 134 13.25 -6.33 1.12
CA GLU A 134 12.41 -7.05 2.07
C GLU A 134 12.62 -8.55 2.01
N ASP A 135 12.92 -9.11 0.83
CA ASP A 135 13.04 -10.55 0.67
C ASP A 135 14.34 -11.06 1.31
N GLU A 136 15.45 -10.32 1.17
CA GLU A 136 16.71 -10.59 1.87
C GLU A 136 16.54 -10.51 3.40
N LEU A 137 15.84 -9.49 3.89
CA LEU A 137 15.59 -9.33 5.33
C LEU A 137 14.69 -10.44 5.89
N GLU A 138 13.67 -10.87 5.14
CA GLU A 138 12.80 -11.97 5.53
C GLU A 138 13.55 -13.32 5.53
N GLU A 139 14.58 -13.48 4.71
CA GLU A 139 15.46 -14.65 4.70
C GLU A 139 16.40 -14.63 5.92
N GLU A 140 17.09 -13.51 6.17
CA GLU A 140 17.94 -13.32 7.35
C GLU A 140 17.18 -13.55 8.67
N GLU A 141 15.98 -12.97 8.82
CA GLU A 141 15.14 -13.15 10.01
C GLU A 141 14.69 -14.61 10.21
N LYS A 142 14.49 -15.36 9.11
CA LYS A 142 14.14 -16.79 9.21
C LYS A 142 15.32 -17.61 9.67
N GLU A 143 16.50 -17.41 9.08
CA GLU A 143 17.74 -18.08 9.46
C GLU A 143 18.06 -17.84 10.95
N GLU A 144 18.03 -16.58 11.41
CA GLU A 144 18.24 -16.25 12.83
C GLU A 144 17.19 -16.94 13.74
N SER A 145 15.94 -17.03 13.29
CA SER A 145 14.87 -17.68 14.07
C SER A 145 15.00 -19.20 14.14
N GLU A 146 15.61 -19.83 13.12
CA GLU A 146 15.87 -21.26 13.08
C GLU A 146 17.06 -21.61 13.96
N GLU A 147 18.16 -20.85 13.86
CA GLU A 147 19.33 -20.99 14.74
C GLU A 147 18.94 -20.85 16.22
N ALA A 148 18.17 -19.83 16.58
CA ALA A 148 17.72 -19.62 17.96
C ALA A 148 16.84 -20.78 18.50
N LYS A 149 16.07 -21.45 17.63
CA LYS A 149 15.27 -22.63 18.02
C LYS A 149 16.15 -23.86 18.22
N GLU A 150 17.21 -24.03 17.42
CA GLU A 150 18.16 -25.12 17.59
C GLU A 150 18.94 -24.98 18.90
N GLU A 151 19.46 -23.79 19.20
CA GLU A 151 20.16 -23.50 20.47
C GLU A 151 19.28 -23.78 21.70
N GLN A 152 18.02 -23.34 21.68
CA GLN A 152 17.08 -23.62 22.77
C GLN A 152 16.77 -25.12 22.92
N LYS A 153 16.73 -25.87 21.83
CA LYS A 153 16.49 -27.32 21.85
C LYS A 153 17.70 -28.06 22.43
N GLU A 154 18.92 -27.64 22.08
CA GLU A 154 20.15 -28.19 22.65
C GLU A 154 20.25 -27.92 24.16
N GLU A 155 20.01 -26.69 24.61
CA GLU A 155 20.00 -26.34 26.03
C GLU A 155 18.97 -27.16 26.83
N ASN A 156 17.76 -27.31 26.30
CA ASN A 156 16.72 -28.10 26.95
C ASN A 156 17.09 -29.58 27.02
N SER A 157 17.74 -30.13 25.99
CA SER A 157 18.23 -31.51 25.99
C SER A 157 19.33 -31.75 27.04
N LEU A 158 20.23 -30.78 27.23
CA LEU A 158 21.29 -30.82 28.23
C LEU A 158 20.70 -30.75 29.66
N LYS A 159 19.72 -29.88 29.90
CA LYS A 159 19.03 -29.77 31.19
C LYS A 159 18.32 -31.07 31.59
N ILE A 160 17.64 -31.75 30.66
CA ILE A 160 16.97 -33.03 30.94
C ILE A 160 18.00 -34.11 31.34
N LYS A 161 19.11 -34.25 30.60
CA LYS A 161 20.17 -35.21 30.92
C LYS A 161 20.82 -35.00 32.29
N VAL A 162 20.91 -33.75 32.75
CA VAL A 162 21.47 -33.43 34.08
C VAL A 162 20.53 -33.85 35.20
N ILE A 163 19.21 -33.68 35.04
CA ILE A 163 18.21 -34.04 36.05
C ILE A 163 18.13 -35.56 36.27
N ASP A 164 18.20 -36.34 35.19
CA ASP A 164 18.15 -37.80 35.24
C ASP A 164 19.34 -38.41 36.01
N ASN A 165 20.52 -37.78 35.96
CA ASN A 165 21.71 -38.25 36.67
C ASN A 165 21.73 -37.91 38.17
N THR A 166 20.94 -36.94 38.64
CA THR A 166 20.88 -36.53 40.06
C THR A 166 19.85 -37.27 40.91
N SER A 167 19.00 -38.11 40.31
CA SER A 167 17.88 -38.78 40.98
C SER A 167 18.18 -40.23 41.42
N GLY A 168 19.42 -40.71 41.21
CA GLY A 168 19.83 -42.10 41.44
C GLY A 168 20.90 -42.29 42.51
N GLY A 169 20.84 -41.52 43.61
CA GLY A 169 21.75 -41.62 44.76
C GLY A 169 21.01 -41.90 46.06
#